data_AF-A0A2W7AY68-F1
#
_entry.id   AF-A0A2W7AY68-F1
#
_cell.length_a   1.000
_cell.length_b   1.000
_cell.length_c   1.000
_cell.angle_alpha   90.00
_cell.angle_beta   90.00
_cell.angle_gamma   90.00
#
_symmetry.space_group_name_H-M   'P 1'
#
loop_
_entity.id
_entity.type
_entity.pdbx_description
1 polymer ?
#
loop_
_entity_poly.entity_id
_entity_poly.type
_entity_poly.pdbx_seq_one_letter_code
_entity_poly.pdbx_strand_id
1 'polypeptide(L)'
;MLISDLPEFLTSPSKNAVKIRDLAYLENLAEKKSVMGGALLEVTAVASATGSTTYTLADTSVMLKTVGNGKVTIGKGKGTALAIGDDPYAHTNYYADGFDKVIVNSRSGQGKRYAVSHIRVFALDVPR
;
A
#
# COMPACT_ATOMS: atom_id res chain seq x y z
N MET A 1 -4.24 -67.06 16.79
CA MET A 1 -2.90 -66.46 16.64
C MET A 1 -2.88 -65.77 15.28
N LEU A 2 -2.76 -64.43 15.28
CA LEU A 2 -2.49 -63.46 14.17
C LEU A 2 -3.58 -63.36 13.07
N ILE A 3 -4.35 -62.25 12.91
CA ILE A 3 -3.99 -60.85 12.47
C ILE A 3 -3.35 -60.93 11.08
N SER A 4 -3.82 -60.31 9.99
CA SER A 4 -4.25 -58.92 9.69
C SER A 4 -4.65 -58.91 8.20
N ASP A 5 -5.24 -57.92 7.55
CA ASP A 5 -5.99 -56.69 7.85
C ASP A 5 -6.38 -56.17 6.46
N LEU A 6 -7.54 -55.51 6.36
CA LEU A 6 -7.81 -54.27 5.62
C LEU A 6 -9.31 -54.17 5.33
N PRO A 7 -10.07 -53.28 6.00
CA PRO A 7 -11.42 -52.95 5.60
C PRO A 7 -11.46 -51.76 4.64
N GLU A 8 -12.57 -51.72 3.92
CA GLU A 8 -12.94 -50.90 2.77
C GLU A 8 -12.73 -49.39 2.95
N PHE A 9 -12.11 -48.84 1.91
CA PHE A 9 -12.32 -47.48 1.43
C PHE A 9 -13.82 -47.25 1.18
N LEU A 10 -14.42 -46.22 1.80
CA LEU A 10 -15.22 -45.18 1.11
C LEU A 10 -15.81 -44.15 2.10
N THR A 11 -15.41 -42.90 1.85
CA THR A 11 -16.17 -41.64 2.00
C THR A 11 -16.54 -41.09 3.38
N SER A 12 -15.89 -39.97 3.74
CA SER A 12 -16.59 -38.81 4.30
C SER A 12 -15.81 -37.54 3.95
N PRO A 13 -16.42 -36.53 3.31
CA PRO A 13 -15.79 -35.22 3.16
C PRO A 13 -15.74 -34.58 4.54
N SER A 14 -14.54 -34.21 5.02
CA SER A 14 -14.41 -33.40 6.24
C SER A 14 -14.96 -32.00 5.99
N LYS A 15 -16.29 -31.85 6.08
CA LYS A 15 -16.97 -30.58 6.27
C LYS A 15 -16.70 -30.12 7.71
N ASN A 16 -15.50 -29.62 7.96
CA ASN A 16 -15.30 -28.68 9.06
C ASN A 16 -15.85 -27.33 8.60
N ALA A 17 -17.18 -27.25 8.48
CA ALA A 17 -17.87 -25.98 8.38
C ALA A 17 -17.72 -25.30 9.74
N VAL A 18 -16.82 -24.32 9.82
CA VAL A 18 -16.69 -23.41 10.95
C VAL A 18 -18.07 -22.80 11.18
N LYS A 19 -18.70 -23.11 12.32
CA LYS A 19 -20.01 -22.56 12.65
C LYS A 19 -19.77 -21.14 13.16
N ILE A 20 -20.68 -20.19 12.86
CA ILE A 20 -20.58 -18.80 13.34
C ILE A 20 -20.36 -18.71 14.87
N ARG A 21 -20.84 -19.71 15.63
CA ARG A 21 -20.61 -19.81 17.08
C ARG A 21 -19.15 -20.09 17.47
N ASP A 22 -18.36 -20.69 16.58
CA ASP A 22 -16.93 -20.94 16.79
C ASP A 22 -16.13 -19.63 16.68
N LEU A 23 -16.75 -18.52 16.27
CA LEU A 23 -16.17 -17.17 16.25
C LEU A 23 -16.50 -16.35 17.50
N ALA A 24 -17.14 -16.93 18.53
CA ALA A 24 -17.47 -16.21 19.77
C ALA A 24 -16.23 -15.62 20.49
N TYR A 25 -15.02 -16.15 20.22
CA TYR A 25 -13.77 -15.56 20.69
C TYR A 25 -13.47 -14.19 20.06
N LEU A 26 -14.02 -13.87 18.88
CA LEU A 26 -13.92 -12.54 18.26
C LEU A 26 -14.79 -11.52 19.00
N GLU A 27 -15.91 -11.94 19.60
CA GLU A 27 -16.76 -11.04 20.40
C GLU A 27 -16.04 -10.61 21.70
N ASN A 28 -15.13 -11.44 22.22
CA ASN A 28 -14.30 -11.10 23.38
C ASN A 28 -13.02 -10.31 23.02
N LEU A 29 -12.76 -10.01 21.75
CA LEU A 29 -11.81 -8.96 21.36
C LEU A 29 -12.43 -7.55 21.49
N ALA A 30 -13.70 -7.46 21.92
CA ALA A 30 -14.39 -6.20 22.20
C ALA A 30 -13.92 -5.46 23.46
N GLU A 31 -12.75 -5.80 24.02
CA GLU A 31 -11.98 -4.83 24.80
C GLU A 31 -11.37 -3.78 23.86
N LYS A 32 -12.23 -2.85 23.41
CA LYS A 32 -12.00 -1.40 23.31
C LYS A 32 -10.66 -0.86 22.78
N LYS A 33 -9.87 -1.63 22.04
CA LYS A 33 -9.04 -1.06 20.99
C LYS A 33 -9.96 -0.95 19.81
N SER A 34 -10.51 0.26 19.61
CA SER A 34 -10.80 0.71 18.25
C SER A 34 -9.67 0.18 17.38
N VAL A 35 -10.00 -0.65 16.38
CA VAL A 35 -9.09 -0.80 15.25
C VAL A 35 -8.98 0.62 14.75
N MET A 36 -7.97 1.35 15.23
CA MET A 36 -7.71 2.70 14.77
C MET A 36 -7.50 2.50 13.28
N GLY A 37 -8.49 2.90 12.48
CA GLY A 37 -8.34 2.99 11.05
C GLY A 37 -7.08 3.82 10.84
N GLY A 38 -6.02 3.16 10.39
CA GLY A 38 -4.75 3.81 10.18
C GLY A 38 -4.82 4.50 8.83
N ALA A 39 -4.42 5.77 8.77
CA ALA A 39 -4.21 6.42 7.49
C ALA A 39 -2.88 5.93 6.90
N LEU A 40 -2.91 5.47 5.64
CA LEU A 40 -1.74 4.99 4.92
C LEU A 40 -1.49 5.90 3.71
N LEU A 41 -0.27 6.42 3.60
CA LEU A 41 0.18 7.17 2.43
C LEU A 41 1.48 6.55 1.91
N GLU A 42 1.50 6.22 0.63
CA GLU A 42 2.68 5.74 -0.10
C GLU A 42 2.93 6.62 -1.32
N VAL A 43 4.19 6.83 -1.66
CA VAL A 43 4.61 7.49 -2.89
C VAL A 43 5.70 6.64 -3.54
N THR A 44 5.56 6.37 -4.83
CA THR A 44 6.51 5.60 -5.61
C THR A 44 7.12 6.50 -6.68
N ALA A 45 8.44 6.38 -6.91
CA ALA A 45 9.14 7.01 -8.01
C ALA A 45 9.99 5.96 -8.74
N VAL A 46 9.94 5.95 -10.06
CA VAL A 46 10.70 5.02 -10.91
C VAL A 46 11.34 5.82 -12.03
N ALA A 47 12.64 5.59 -12.24
CA ALA A 47 13.39 6.19 -13.34
C ALA A 47 14.32 5.14 -13.98
N SER A 48 14.39 5.12 -15.31
CA SER A 48 15.33 4.28 -16.07
C SER A 48 15.80 4.99 -17.34
N ALA A 49 17.05 4.74 -17.73
CA ALA A 49 17.64 5.23 -18.97
C ALA A 49 18.70 4.23 -19.46
N THR A 50 18.96 4.23 -20.76
CA THR A 50 19.98 3.41 -21.43
C THR A 50 20.98 4.28 -22.19
N GLY A 51 21.98 3.69 -22.85
CA GLY A 51 22.97 4.39 -23.66
C GLY A 51 24.31 4.63 -22.95
N SER A 52 25.21 5.36 -23.60
CA SER A 52 26.60 5.56 -23.13
C SER A 52 26.75 6.61 -22.02
N THR A 53 25.74 7.47 -21.86
CA THR A 53 25.74 8.53 -20.84
C THR A 53 24.35 8.61 -20.25
N THR A 54 24.21 8.06 -19.04
CA THR A 54 22.94 7.94 -18.33
C THR A 54 22.97 8.63 -16.99
N TYR A 55 21.84 9.22 -16.61
CA TYR A 55 21.60 9.69 -15.25
C TYR A 55 20.16 9.38 -14.87
N THR A 56 19.97 8.77 -13.70
CA THR A 56 18.64 8.47 -13.14
C THR A 56 18.56 8.93 -11.70
N LEU A 57 17.44 9.53 -11.34
CA LEU A 57 17.10 9.93 -9.98
C LEU A 57 15.67 9.46 -9.69
N ALA A 58 15.49 8.73 -8.60
CA ALA A 58 14.20 8.41 -8.01
C ALA A 58 14.27 8.78 -6.53
N ASP A 59 13.48 9.77 -6.13
CA ASP A 59 13.45 10.32 -4.77
C ASP A 59 12.01 10.38 -4.29
N THR A 60 11.78 9.90 -3.07
CA THR A 60 10.47 9.87 -2.44
C THR A 60 10.57 10.33 -0.99
N SER A 61 9.59 11.11 -0.54
CA SER A 61 9.47 11.53 0.84
C SER A 61 8.02 11.45 1.26
N VAL A 62 7.78 10.82 2.41
CA VAL A 62 6.45 10.71 3.00
C VAL A 62 6.54 11.13 4.47
N MET A 63 5.54 11.88 4.90
CA MET A 63 5.34 12.28 6.28
C MET A 63 3.89 12.03 6.65
N LEU A 64 3.70 11.30 7.75
CA LEU A 64 2.41 11.18 8.43
C LEU A 64 2.53 11.86 9.79
N LYS A 65 1.56 12.70 10.13
CA LYS A 65 1.50 13.38 11.42
C LYS A 65 0.08 13.43 11.92
N THR A 66 -0.14 12.87 13.10
CA THR A 66 -1.42 13.00 13.80
C THR A 66 -1.34 14.13 14.83
N VAL A 67 -2.36 15.00 14.85
CA VAL A 67 -2.46 16.18 15.71
C VAL A 67 -3.83 16.25 16.40
N GLY A 68 -4.01 17.21 17.30
CA GLY A 68 -5.28 17.43 18.00
C GLY A 68 -5.66 16.27 18.94
N ASN A 69 -4.68 15.68 19.64
CA ASN A 69 -4.87 14.52 20.52
C ASN A 69 -5.39 13.27 19.79
N GLY A 70 -4.84 12.98 18.61
CA GLY A 70 -5.23 11.79 17.84
C GLY A 70 -6.40 11.99 16.89
N LYS A 71 -6.88 13.23 16.73
CA LYS A 71 -8.13 13.54 16.02
C LYS A 71 -7.95 13.83 14.53
N VAL A 72 -6.80 14.36 14.13
CA VAL A 72 -6.55 14.79 12.75
C VAL A 72 -5.27 14.13 12.26
N THR A 73 -5.33 13.42 11.14
CA THR A 73 -4.14 12.85 10.50
C THR A 73 -3.80 13.60 9.22
N ILE A 74 -2.56 14.07 9.12
CA ILE A 74 -2.03 14.82 7.97
C ILE A 74 -0.97 13.96 7.29
N GLY A 75 -1.21 13.63 6.03
CA GLY A 75 -0.24 13.00 5.12
C GLY A 75 0.35 14.02 4.16
N LYS A 76 1.67 14.02 4.00
CA LYS A 76 2.37 14.73 2.94
C LYS A 76 3.30 13.78 2.22
N GLY A 77 3.18 13.72 0.89
CA GLY A 77 4.00 12.90 0.02
C GLY A 77 4.66 13.74 -1.06
N LYS A 78 5.89 13.40 -1.44
CA LYS A 78 6.61 13.96 -2.58
C LYS A 78 7.30 12.82 -3.32
N GLY A 79 7.19 12.79 -4.63
CA GLY A 79 7.92 11.88 -5.51
C GLY A 79 8.59 12.67 -6.62
N THR A 80 9.83 12.32 -6.95
CA THR A 80 10.59 12.89 -8.07
C THR A 80 11.27 11.75 -8.81
N ALA A 81 10.98 11.60 -10.08
CA ALA A 81 11.67 10.73 -11.01
C ALA A 81 12.28 11.57 -12.14
N LEU A 82 13.55 11.35 -12.45
CA LEU A 82 14.26 11.98 -13.56
C LEU A 82 15.14 10.93 -14.23
N ALA A 83 15.05 10.84 -15.54
CA ALA A 83 15.89 10.00 -16.37
C ALA A 83 16.48 10.84 -17.51
N ILE A 84 17.79 10.70 -17.75
CA ILE A 84 18.54 11.31 -18.84
C ILE A 84 19.36 10.21 -19.50
N GLY A 85 19.29 10.09 -20.82
CA GLY A 85 19.95 9.06 -21.60
C GLY A 85 19.13 8.70 -22.83
N ASP A 86 19.39 7.53 -23.39
CA ASP A 86 18.63 6.96 -24.48
C ASP A 86 17.46 6.14 -23.88
N ASP A 87 16.31 6.14 -24.56
CA ASP A 87 15.06 5.54 -24.06
C ASP A 87 14.71 5.92 -22.60
N PRO A 88 14.61 7.23 -22.28
CA PRO A 88 14.38 7.69 -20.92
C PRO A 88 12.94 7.42 -20.47
N TYR A 89 12.79 6.87 -19.27
CA TYR A 89 11.51 6.64 -18.62
C TYR A 89 11.53 7.18 -17.18
N ALA A 90 10.49 7.93 -16.82
CA ALA A 90 10.31 8.47 -15.48
C ALA A 90 8.82 8.47 -15.12
N HIS A 91 8.49 7.91 -13.97
CA HIS A 91 7.13 7.80 -13.48
C HIS A 91 7.06 8.01 -11.97
N THR A 92 5.99 8.64 -11.51
CA THR A 92 5.67 8.76 -10.09
C THR A 92 4.22 8.37 -9.86
N ASN A 93 3.96 7.71 -8.74
CA ASN A 93 2.62 7.29 -8.34
C ASN A 93 2.42 7.50 -6.84
N TYR A 94 1.18 7.39 -6.37
CA TYR A 94 0.84 7.44 -4.96
C TYR A 94 -0.29 6.45 -4.63
N TYR A 95 -0.35 6.08 -3.35
CA TYR A 95 -1.48 5.37 -2.75
C TYR A 95 -1.86 6.09 -1.46
N ALA A 96 -3.16 6.30 -1.24
CA ALA A 96 -3.67 6.95 -0.04
C ALA A 96 -4.96 6.26 0.41
N ASP A 97 -4.99 5.83 1.67
CA ASP A 97 -6.12 5.15 2.30
C ASP A 97 -6.33 5.68 3.73
N GLY A 98 -7.58 5.66 4.20
CA GLY A 98 -7.93 6.17 5.53
C GLY A 98 -7.87 7.70 5.69
N PHE A 99 -7.99 8.46 4.59
CA PHE A 99 -8.10 9.93 4.62
C PHE A 99 -9.45 10.39 4.07
N ASP A 100 -10.06 11.39 4.71
CA ASP A 100 -11.29 12.02 4.18
C ASP A 100 -11.03 12.86 2.92
N LYS A 101 -9.84 13.45 2.79
CA LYS A 101 -9.48 14.30 1.65
C LYS A 101 -8.07 14.05 1.17
N VAL A 102 -7.90 13.90 -0.15
CA VAL A 102 -6.61 13.79 -0.81
C VAL A 102 -6.51 14.81 -1.95
N ILE A 103 -5.42 15.56 -1.98
CA ILE A 103 -5.10 16.57 -3.00
C ILE A 103 -3.76 16.19 -3.62
N VAL A 104 -3.73 16.14 -4.94
CA VAL A 104 -2.56 15.70 -5.70
C VAL A 104 -2.19 16.76 -6.73
N ASN A 105 -0.90 17.08 -6.79
CA ASN A 105 -0.32 17.92 -7.83
C ASN A 105 0.80 17.15 -8.51
N SER A 106 0.64 16.87 -9.80
CA SER A 106 1.64 16.19 -10.60
C SER A 106 2.12 17.07 -11.74
N ARG A 107 3.40 16.91 -12.10
CA ARG A 107 4.03 17.53 -13.27
C ARG A 107 4.90 16.49 -13.95
N SER A 108 4.79 16.37 -15.26
CA SER A 108 5.64 15.50 -16.05
C SER A 108 6.12 16.21 -17.31
N GLY A 109 7.20 15.70 -17.87
CA GLY A 109 7.77 16.17 -19.12
C GLY A 109 8.62 15.07 -19.74
N GLN A 110 8.61 14.99 -21.06
CA GLN A 110 9.40 14.03 -21.79
C GLN A 110 9.96 14.66 -23.07
N GLY A 111 11.19 14.33 -23.38
CA GLY A 111 11.84 14.66 -24.64
C GLY A 111 12.72 13.51 -25.12
N LYS A 112 13.42 13.74 -26.22
CA LYS A 112 14.21 12.68 -26.88
C LYS A 112 15.25 12.02 -25.97
N ARG A 113 15.81 12.77 -25.02
CA ARG A 113 16.90 12.31 -24.13
C ARG A 113 16.62 12.53 -22.64
N TYR A 114 15.39 12.89 -22.28
CA TYR A 114 15.02 13.06 -20.88
C TYR A 114 13.56 12.66 -20.64
N ALA A 115 13.28 12.21 -19.42
CA ALA A 115 11.95 12.05 -18.88
C ALA A 115 11.95 12.53 -17.43
N VAL A 116 10.92 13.26 -17.02
CA VAL A 116 10.76 13.76 -15.66
C VAL A 116 9.32 13.58 -15.21
N SER A 117 9.15 13.17 -13.95
CA SER A 117 7.85 13.06 -13.29
C SER A 117 8.00 13.52 -11.84
N HIS A 118 7.10 14.39 -11.40
CA HIS A 118 7.07 14.93 -10.06
C HIS A 118 5.65 14.87 -9.52
N ILE A 119 5.49 14.42 -8.28
CA ILE A 119 4.19 14.38 -7.61
C ILE A 119 4.32 14.98 -6.21
N ARG A 120 3.28 15.68 -5.78
CA ARG A 120 3.06 16.13 -4.40
C ARG A 120 1.67 15.71 -3.98
N VAL A 121 1.59 15.05 -2.84
CA VAL A 121 0.35 14.55 -2.26
C VAL A 121 0.14 15.23 -0.92
N PHE A 122 -1.05 15.73 -0.68
CA PHE A 122 -1.52 16.20 0.61
C PHE A 122 -2.78 15.44 0.97
N ALA A 123 -2.78 14.76 2.11
CA ALA A 123 -3.89 13.95 2.57
C ALA A 123 -4.29 14.38 3.98
N LEU A 124 -5.60 14.39 4.26
CA LEU A 124 -6.16 14.88 5.51
C LEU A 124 -7.32 13.97 5.94
N ASP A 125 -7.28 13.55 7.19
CA ASP A 125 -8.33 12.84 7.91
C ASP A 125 -8.75 13.72 9.09
N VAL A 126 -10.05 13.97 9.26
CA VAL A 126 -10.58 14.84 10.31
C VAL A 126 -11.69 14.13 11.10
N PRO A 127 -11.97 14.55 12.34
CA PRO A 127 -13.11 14.01 13.08
C PRO A 127 -14.40 14.28 12.31
N ARG A 128 -15.25 13.26 12.23
CA ARG A 128 -16.62 13.39 11.75
C ARG A 128 -17.55 13.90 12.84
#